data_AF-A0A8H6U4D0-F1
#
_entry.id   AF-A0A8H6U4D0-F1
#
_cell.length_a   1.000
_cell.length_b   1.000
_cell.length_c   1.000
_cell.angle_alpha   90.00
_cell.angle_beta   90.00
_cell.angle_gamma   90.00
#
_symmetry.space_group_name_H-M   'P 1'
#
loop_
_entity.id
_entity.type
_entity.pdbx_description
1 polymer ?
#
loop_
_entity_poly.entity_id
_entity_poly.type
_entity_poly.pdbx_seq_one_letter_code
_entity_poly.pdbx_strand_id
1 'polypeptide(L)' 'MSPPATPTKPVLRQRRDGRAPRITTAYKPAPPTPRKKKNCFRPGTVALREIRKYQKATDLLLQKLPIARLVL' A
#
# COMPACT_ATOMS: atom_id res chain seq x y z
N MET A 1 30.99 -65.05 25.68
CA MET A 1 30.70 -64.13 26.80
C MET A 1 31.71 -63.01 26.77
N SER A 2 31.29 -61.81 26.36
CA SER A 2 32.10 -60.58 26.41
C SER A 2 31.21 -59.46 27.02
N PRO A 3 31.71 -58.67 28.00
CA PRO A 3 30.88 -57.76 28.79
C PRO A 3 30.54 -56.43 28.06
N PRO A 4 29.50 -55.70 28.53
CA PRO A 4 28.83 -54.62 27.79
C PRO A 4 29.49 -53.23 27.90
N ALA A 5 29.16 -52.38 26.92
CA ALA A 5 29.57 -50.99 26.76
C ALA A 5 29.20 -50.07 27.94
N THR A 6 30.05 -49.09 28.23
CA THR A 6 29.73 -47.95 29.09
C THR A 6 29.69 -46.65 28.27
N PRO A 7 28.66 -45.78 28.45
CA PRO A 7 28.52 -44.55 27.68
C PRO A 7 29.27 -43.40 28.36
N THR A 8 30.37 -42.94 27.77
CA THR A 8 31.02 -41.69 28.20
C THR A 8 30.31 -40.50 27.55
N LYS A 9 29.53 -39.79 28.36
CA LYS A 9 28.71 -38.63 28.00
C LYS A 9 29.56 -37.50 27.38
N PRO A 10 29.14 -36.83 26.29
CA PRO A 10 29.74 -35.56 25.93
C PRO A 10 29.32 -34.49 26.95
N VAL A 11 30.30 -33.83 27.56
CA VAL A 11 30.06 -32.62 28.36
C VAL A 11 29.73 -31.47 27.41
N LEU A 12 28.44 -31.15 27.33
CA LEU A 12 27.94 -29.93 26.70
C LEU A 12 28.36 -28.72 27.55
N ARG A 13 29.42 -28.00 27.16
CA ARG A 13 29.69 -26.66 27.69
C ARG A 13 28.76 -25.65 27.01
N GLN A 14 27.53 -25.55 27.49
CA GLN A 14 26.74 -24.34 27.28
C GLN A 14 27.39 -23.20 28.08
N ARG A 15 28.09 -22.29 27.39
CA ARG A 15 28.44 -21.01 27.98
C ARG A 15 27.14 -20.26 28.25
N ARG A 16 26.87 -20.05 29.53
CA ARG A 16 25.85 -19.13 30.01
C ARG A 16 26.35 -17.73 29.74
N ASP A 17 25.83 -17.10 28.70
CA ASP A 17 25.72 -15.65 28.65
C ASP A 17 24.25 -15.32 28.38
N GLY A 18 23.45 -15.52 29.42
CA GLY A 18 22.04 -15.13 29.45
C GLY A 18 21.93 -13.62 29.44
N ARG A 19 22.04 -13.00 28.26
CA ARG A 19 21.47 -11.68 28.04
C ARG A 19 20.01 -11.90 27.67
N ALA A 20 19.14 -11.83 28.68
CA ALA A 20 17.69 -11.87 28.47
C ALA A 20 17.32 -10.88 27.35
N PRO A 21 16.50 -11.27 26.35
CA PRO A 21 16.01 -10.31 25.38
C PRO A 21 15.19 -9.28 26.15
N ARG A 22 15.75 -8.08 26.25
CA ARG A 22 15.09 -6.89 26.78
C ARG A 22 13.77 -6.77 26.03
N ILE A 23 12.65 -6.89 26.75
CA ILE A 23 11.31 -6.75 26.21
C ILE A 23 11.24 -5.36 25.57
N THR A 24 11.38 -5.30 24.25
CA THR A 24 10.81 -4.22 23.47
C THR A 24 9.44 -4.72 23.11
N THR A 25 8.41 -4.11 23.68
CA THR A 25 7.05 -4.24 23.17
C THR A 25 7.09 -3.77 21.73
N ALA A 26 7.28 -4.72 20.81
CA ALA A 26 7.35 -4.45 19.40
C ALA A 26 5.99 -3.86 19.03
N TYR A 27 5.96 -2.56 18.75
CA TYR A 27 4.83 -1.94 18.10
C TYR A 27 4.65 -2.67 16.75
N LYS A 28 3.72 -3.62 16.74
CA LYS A 28 3.27 -4.30 15.54
C LYS A 28 2.34 -3.30 14.85
N PRO A 29 2.72 -2.66 13.72
CA PRO A 29 1.77 -1.87 12.98
C PRO A 29 0.62 -2.78 12.57
N ALA A 30 -0.61 -2.29 12.73
CA ALA A 30 -1.79 -2.99 12.26
C ALA A 30 -1.61 -3.38 10.78
N PRO A 31 -2.12 -4.54 10.36
CA PRO A 31 -2.04 -4.95 8.96
C PRO A 31 -2.62 -3.83 8.08
N PRO A 32 -1.95 -3.48 6.95
CA PRO A 32 -2.44 -2.42 6.07
C PRO A 32 -3.86 -2.76 5.63
N THR A 33 -4.80 -1.84 5.87
CA THR A 33 -6.16 -1.98 5.36
C THR A 33 -6.11 -2.14 3.83
N PRO A 34 -6.97 -2.98 3.23
CA PRO A 34 -6.99 -3.15 1.79
C PRO A 34 -7.32 -1.79 1.16
N ARG A 35 -6.29 -1.14 0.59
CA ARG A 35 -6.44 0.14 -0.10
C ARG A 35 -7.28 -0.11 -1.34
N LYS A 36 -8.52 0.36 -1.34
CA LYS A 36 -9.41 0.29 -2.51
C LYS A 36 -8.68 0.87 -3.71
N LYS A 37 -8.56 0.08 -4.78
CA LYS A 37 -7.98 0.53 -6.05
C LYS A 37 -8.73 1.79 -6.50
N LYS A 38 -8.00 2.82 -6.93
CA LYS A 38 -8.61 4.01 -7.55
C LYS A 38 -9.43 3.52 -8.74
N ASN A 39 -10.74 3.78 -8.71
CA ASN A 39 -11.62 3.38 -9.80
C ASN A 39 -11.37 4.30 -10.99
N CYS A 40 -10.78 3.76 -12.05
CA CYS A 40 -10.57 4.48 -13.30
C CYS A 40 -11.77 4.24 -14.20
N PHE A 41 -12.35 5.29 -14.76
CA PHE A 41 -13.40 5.17 -15.76
C PHE A 41 -12.86 4.48 -17.02
N ARG A 42 -13.71 3.67 -17.69
CA ARG A 42 -13.36 3.08 -18.97
C ARG A 42 -13.10 4.20 -19.99
N PRO A 43 -12.16 4.01 -20.94
CA PRO A 43 -11.95 4.99 -22.01
C PRO A 43 -13.28 5.32 -22.70
N GLY A 44 -13.49 6.59 -23.04
CA GLY A 44 -14.73 7.09 -23.61
C GLY A 44 -15.84 7.47 -22.60
N THR A 45 -15.83 6.93 -21.38
CA THR A 45 -16.88 7.24 -20.37
C THR A 45 -16.90 8.73 -20.00
N VAL A 46 -15.72 9.30 -19.76
CA VAL A 46 -15.57 10.72 -19.40
C VAL A 46 -15.92 11.60 -20.60
N ALA A 47 -15.45 11.24 -21.80
CA ALA A 47 -15.75 11.96 -23.03
C ALA A 47 -17.26 12.03 -23.32
N LEU A 48 -17.99 10.90 -23.20
CA LEU A 48 -19.44 10.89 -23.40
C LEU A 48 -20.18 11.76 -22.37
N ARG A 49 -19.70 11.81 -21.13
CA ARG A 49 -20.25 12.68 -20.09
C ARG A 49 -20.03 14.16 -20.42
N GLU A 50 -18.85 14.51 -20.90
CA GLU A 50 -18.51 15.88 -21.31
C GLU A 50 -19.31 16.32 -22.54
N ILE A 51 -19.43 15.47 -23.56
CA ILE A 51 -20.27 15.74 -24.75
C ILE A 51 -21.71 16.04 -24.33
N ARG A 52 -22.31 15.19 -23.49
CA ARG A 52 -23.68 15.41 -23.00
C ARG A 52 -23.82 16.70 -22.18
N LYS A 53 -22.80 17.05 -21.38
CA LYS A 53 -22.79 18.29 -20.59
C LYS A 53 -22.81 19.52 -21.51
N TYR A 54 -21.91 19.58 -22.50
CA TYR A 54 -21.76 20.74 -23.38
C TYR A 54 -22.84 20.84 -24.46
N GLN A 55 -23.52 19.75 -24.80
CA GLN A 55 -24.68 19.80 -25.68
C GLN A 55 -25.94 20.28 -24.96
N LYS A 56 -26.00 20.14 -23.63
CA LYS A 56 -27.16 20.55 -22.83
C LYS A 56 -27.10 22.00 -22.36
N ALA A 57 -25.90 22.52 -22.13
CA ALA A 57 -25.66 23.89 -21.66
C ALA A 57 -24.98 24.73 -22.75
N THR A 58 -25.25 26.03 -22.79
CA THR A 58 -24.65 26.97 -23.74
C THR A 58 -23.54 27.81 -23.11
N ASP A 59 -22.82 27.25 -22.13
CA ASP A 59 -21.72 27.95 -21.47
C ASP A 59 -20.51 28.10 -22.41
N LEU A 60 -19.82 29.23 -22.29
CA LEU A 60 -18.61 29.47 -23.07
C LEU A 60 -17.51 28.48 -22.65
N LEU A 61 -16.99 27.73 -23.63
CA LEU A 61 -15.88 26.78 -23.44
C LEU A 61 -14.53 27.48 -23.27
N LEU A 62 -14.46 28.74 -23.69
CA LEU A 62 -13.29 29.61 -23.61
C LEU A 62 -13.51 30.70 -22.57
N GLN A 63 -12.42 31.31 -22.10
CA GLN A 63 -12.52 32.45 -21.18
C GLN A 63 -13.33 33.59 -21.82
N LYS A 64 -14.15 34.27 -21.01
CA LYS A 64 -15.03 35.35 -21.49
C LYS A 64 -14.26 36.56 -22.03
N LEU A 65 -13.14 36.92 -21.40
CA LEU A 65 -12.39 38.14 -21.73
C LEU A 65 -11.83 38.16 -23.17
N PRO A 66 -11.19 37.09 -23.68
CA PRO A 66 -10.78 37.01 -25.09
C PRO A 66 -11.93 37.17 -26.09
N ILE A 67 -13.08 36.54 -25.83
CA ILE A 67 -14.25 36.62 -26.72
C ILE A 67 -14.84 38.03 -26.70
N ALA A 68 -14.93 38.66 -25.52
CA ALA A 68 -15.42 40.04 -25.39
C ALA A 68 -14.55 41.05 -26.16
N ARG A 69 -13.22 40.85 -26.20
CA ARG A 69 -12.30 41.70 -26.98
C ARG A 69 -12.41 41.52 -28.50
N LEU A 70 -12.93 40.38 -28.99
CA LEU A 70 -13.07 40.11 -30.43
C LEU A 70 -14.40 40.64 -31.00
N VAL A 71 -15.44 40.67 -30.17
CA VAL A 71 -16.80 41.04 -30.59
C VAL A 71 -17.04 42.56 -30.52
N LEU A 72 -16.37 43.25 -29.58
CA LEU A 72 -16.32 44.71 -29.49
C LEU A 72 -15.40 45.29 -30.55
#